data_AF-A0A1B0AP85-F1
#
_entry.id   AF-A0A1B0AP85-F1
#
_cell.length_a   1.000
_cell.length_b   1.000
_cell.length_c   1.000
_cell.angle_alpha   90.00
_cell.angle_beta   90.00
_cell.angle_gamma   90.00
#
_symmetry.space_group_name_H-M   'P 1'
#
loop_
_entity.id
_entity.type
_entity.pdbx_description
1 polymer ?
#
loop_
_entity_poly.entity_id
_entity_poly.type
_entity_poly.pdbx_seq_one_letter_code
_entity_poly.pdbx_strand_id
1 'polypeptide(L)'
;MVSFLKIWLSLALLFCYCYSLGNGAYKLQERYNWNQLDFAFPNQRLKEQAMANGDYVPQNGLPVGVEHWGNRLFVTVPRWRDGKHSYGYHNDSQNNYLPNCYLLNKKCYSNRI
;
A
#
# COMPACT_ATOMS: atom_id res chain seq x y z
N MET A 1 37.51 -26.98 -44.73
CA MET A 1 38.02 -26.76 -43.36
C MET A 1 37.60 -25.38 -42.81
N VAL A 2 37.77 -24.27 -43.54
CA VAL A 2 37.40 -22.91 -43.10
C VAL A 2 35.88 -22.68 -42.95
N SER A 3 35.05 -23.33 -43.77
CA SER A 3 33.58 -23.17 -43.71
C SER A 3 32.95 -23.71 -42.43
N PHE A 4 33.47 -24.83 -41.89
CA PHE A 4 32.98 -25.38 -40.63
C PHE A 4 33.27 -24.42 -39.47
N LEU A 5 34.47 -23.84 -39.42
CA LEU A 5 34.85 -22.87 -38.40
C LEU A 5 33.93 -21.63 -38.39
N LYS A 6 33.53 -21.14 -39.56
CA LYS A 6 32.58 -20.02 -39.69
C LYS A 6 31.19 -20.36 -39.18
N ILE A 7 30.71 -21.58 -39.43
CA ILE A 7 29.40 -22.06 -38.95
C ILE A 7 29.38 -22.13 -37.42
N TRP A 8 30.41 -22.73 -36.81
CA TRP A 8 30.53 -22.80 -35.36
C TRP A 8 30.64 -21.42 -34.71
N LEU A 9 31.37 -20.49 -35.33
CA LEU A 9 31.48 -19.11 -34.83
C LEU A 9 30.13 -18.38 -34.89
N SER A 10 29.38 -18.55 -35.99
CA SER A 10 28.07 -17.93 -36.16
C SER A 10 27.03 -18.48 -35.19
N LEU A 11 27.05 -19.79 -34.92
CA LEU A 11 26.18 -20.43 -33.92
C LEU A 11 26.52 -19.98 -32.50
N ALA A 12 27.80 -19.86 -32.16
CA ALA A 12 28.23 -19.35 -30.86
C ALA A 12 27.79 -17.89 -30.62
N LEU A 13 27.90 -17.05 -31.64
CA LEU A 13 27.45 -15.65 -31.58
C LEU A 13 25.93 -15.54 -31.47
N LEU A 14 25.17 -16.35 -32.23
CA LEU A 14 23.72 -16.38 -32.16
C LEU A 14 23.24 -16.84 -30.77
N PHE A 15 23.90 -17.85 -30.20
CA PHE A 15 23.57 -18.38 -28.89
C PHE A 15 23.86 -17.35 -27.77
N CYS A 16 24.99 -16.64 -27.85
CA CYS A 16 25.33 -15.54 -26.93
C CYS A 16 24.33 -14.38 -27.01
N TYR A 17 23.89 -14.03 -28.23
CA TYR A 17 22.85 -13.03 -28.45
C TYR A 17 21.51 -13.45 -27.84
N CYS A 18 21.10 -14.72 -28.00
CA CYS A 18 19.88 -15.25 -27.39
C CYS A 18 19.89 -15.24 -25.85
N TYR A 19 21.02 -15.57 -25.21
CA TYR A 19 21.16 -15.47 -23.75
C TYR A 19 21.00 -14.03 -23.24
N SER A 20 21.45 -13.06 -24.03
CA SER A 20 21.40 -11.64 -23.67
C SER A 20 19.98 -11.06 -23.74
N LEU A 21 19.05 -11.71 -24.44
CA LEU A 21 17.64 -11.32 -24.54
C LEU A 21 16.79 -11.78 -23.35
N GLY A 22 17.34 -12.62 -22.46
CA GLY A 22 16.62 -13.27 -21.39
C GLY A 22 16.53 -12.46 -20.10
N ASN A 23 16.07 -11.20 -20.12
CA ASN A 23 15.76 -10.48 -18.87
C ASN A 23 14.57 -9.52 -19.07
N GLY A 24 13.38 -9.98 -18.71
CA GLY A 24 12.14 -9.19 -18.81
C GLY A 24 11.28 -9.15 -17.54
N ALA A 25 11.77 -9.69 -16.41
CA ALA A 25 11.02 -9.69 -15.15
C ALA A 25 11.67 -8.75 -14.15
N TYR A 26 11.30 -7.46 -14.20
CA TYR A 26 11.68 -6.51 -13.15
C TYR A 26 10.77 -6.71 -11.94
N LYS A 27 11.35 -7.11 -10.81
CA LYS A 27 10.61 -7.13 -9.54
C LYS A 27 10.35 -5.69 -9.12
N LEU A 28 9.10 -5.34 -8.88
CA LEU A 28 8.75 -4.05 -8.28
C LEU A 28 9.50 -3.91 -6.95
N GLN A 29 10.23 -2.81 -6.79
CA GLN A 29 10.92 -2.52 -5.55
C GLN A 29 9.89 -2.09 -4.49
N GLU A 30 9.72 -2.92 -3.47
CA GLU A 30 8.90 -2.59 -2.32
C GLU A 30 9.52 -1.40 -1.56
N ARG A 31 8.71 -0.36 -1.35
CA ARG A 31 9.11 0.84 -0.59
C ARG A 31 8.54 0.83 0.82
N TYR A 32 7.32 0.32 0.97
CA TYR A 32 6.62 0.25 2.24
C TYR A 32 5.83 -1.06 2.33
N ASN A 33 5.77 -1.60 3.55
CA ASN A 33 5.00 -2.78 3.91
C ASN A 33 4.39 -2.57 5.29
N TRP A 34 3.15 -3.01 5.48
CA TRP A 34 2.43 -3.00 6.73
C TRP A 34 1.58 -4.27 6.87
N ASN A 35 1.71 -4.93 8.02
CA ASN A 35 0.79 -6.01 8.39
C ASN A 35 -0.56 -5.45 8.87
N GLN A 36 -0.55 -4.26 9.46
CA GLN A 36 -1.71 -3.55 9.99
C GLN A 36 -1.47 -2.04 9.91
N LEU A 37 -2.51 -1.28 9.57
CA LEU A 37 -2.44 0.19 9.57
C LEU A 37 -2.65 0.73 10.99
N ASP A 38 -1.63 1.42 11.52
CA ASP A 38 -1.71 2.15 12.78
C ASP A 38 -1.94 3.64 12.52
N PHE A 39 -2.94 4.21 13.19
CA PHE A 39 -3.24 5.63 13.09
C PHE A 39 -2.49 6.39 14.18
N ALA A 40 -1.93 7.55 13.81
CA ALA A 40 -1.28 8.42 14.76
C ALA A 40 -2.34 9.17 15.58
N PHE A 41 -2.43 8.86 16.87
CA PHE A 41 -3.24 9.59 17.84
C PHE A 41 -2.39 10.65 18.56
N PRO A 42 -2.97 11.80 18.97
CA PRO A 42 -2.25 12.83 19.73
C PRO A 42 -1.69 12.34 21.06
N ASN A 43 -2.37 11.39 21.70
CA ASN A 43 -1.91 10.72 22.91
C ASN A 43 -2.54 9.32 23.04
N GLN A 44 -1.95 8.51 23.92
CA GLN A 44 -2.35 7.11 24.13
C GLN A 44 -3.77 6.97 24.71
N ARG A 45 -4.19 7.89 25.60
CA ARG A 45 -5.52 7.87 26.22
C ARG A 45 -6.64 7.99 25.19
N LEU A 46 -6.46 8.87 24.19
CA LEU A 46 -7.43 9.02 23.09
C LEU A 46 -7.50 7.77 22.22
N LYS A 47 -6.37 7.09 21.99
CA LYS A 47 -6.34 5.82 21.28
C LYS A 47 -7.13 4.74 22.02
N GLU A 48 -6.91 4.61 23.33
CA GLU A 48 -7.61 3.65 24.19
C GLU A 48 -9.11 3.93 24.24
N GLN A 49 -9.50 5.19 24.37
CA GLN A 49 -10.91 5.59 24.34
C GLN A 49 -11.56 5.27 22.99
N ALA A 50 -10.89 5.54 21.87
CA ALA A 50 -11.40 5.21 20.54
C ALA A 50 -11.52 3.69 20.32
N MET A 51 -10.57 2.91 20.85
CA MET A 51 -10.65 1.44 20.83
C MET A 51 -11.81 0.93 21.71
N ALA A 52 -11.99 1.50 22.91
CA ALA A 52 -13.06 1.12 23.82
C ALA A 52 -14.46 1.44 23.27
N ASN A 53 -14.60 2.57 22.56
CA ASN A 53 -15.85 2.99 21.94
C ASN A 53 -16.16 2.23 20.64
N GLY A 54 -15.19 1.50 20.07
CA GLY A 54 -15.31 0.87 18.75
C GLY A 54 -15.14 1.85 17.58
N ASP A 55 -14.76 3.09 17.84
CA ASP A 55 -14.44 4.10 16.81
C ASP A 55 -13.15 3.76 16.06
N TYR A 56 -12.24 3.02 16.71
CA TYR A 56 -10.99 2.54 16.13
C TYR A 56 -10.80 1.04 16.36
N VAL A 57 -10.90 0.26 15.29
CA VAL A 57 -10.57 -1.17 15.26
C VAL A 57 -9.37 -1.35 14.32
N PRO A 58 -8.15 -1.57 14.83
CA PRO A 58 -6.93 -1.69 14.02
C PRO A 58 -7.04 -2.71 12.87
N GLN A 59 -7.81 -3.78 13.06
CA GLN A 59 -8.01 -4.86 12.10
C GLN A 59 -8.83 -4.44 10.87
N ASN A 60 -9.62 -3.37 10.98
CA ASN A 60 -10.49 -2.89 9.90
C ASN A 60 -9.75 -1.92 8.95
N GLY A 61 -8.48 -1.62 9.18
CA GLY A 61 -7.68 -0.70 8.37
C GLY A 61 -7.21 -1.28 7.03
N LEU A 62 -8.14 -1.62 6.13
CA LEU A 62 -7.81 -2.15 4.80
C LEU A 62 -7.52 -1.00 3.81
N PRO A 63 -6.30 -0.88 3.26
CA PRO A 63 -6.00 0.11 2.24
C PRO A 63 -6.69 -0.26 0.92
N VAL A 64 -7.51 0.65 0.37
CA VAL A 64 -8.22 0.45 -0.90
C VAL A 64 -7.68 1.33 -2.04
N GLY A 65 -6.91 2.37 -1.69
CA GLY A 65 -6.29 3.26 -2.65
C GLY A 65 -4.99 3.81 -2.11
N VAL A 66 -4.03 4.04 -3.01
CA VAL A 66 -2.73 4.64 -2.69
C VAL A 66 -2.39 5.66 -3.78
N GLU A 67 -2.01 6.86 -3.36
CA GLU A 67 -1.61 7.94 -4.26
C GLU A 67 -0.33 8.60 -3.75
N HIS A 68 0.59 8.94 -4.65
CA HIS A 68 1.84 9.59 -4.30
C HIS A 68 1.84 11.03 -4.83
N TRP A 69 2.14 11.99 -3.95
CA TRP A 69 2.27 13.40 -4.33
C TRP A 69 3.42 14.07 -3.58
N GLY A 70 4.41 14.56 -4.33
CA GLY A 70 5.60 15.20 -3.78
C GLY A 70 6.41 14.22 -2.92
N ASN A 71 6.50 14.51 -1.61
CA ASN A 71 7.16 13.64 -0.62
C ASN A 71 6.15 12.99 0.33
N ARG A 72 4.91 12.76 -0.14
CA ARG A 72 3.82 12.21 0.68
C ARG A 72 3.16 11.05 -0.06
N LEU A 73 2.80 10.04 0.72
CA LEU A 73 2.03 8.89 0.27
C LEU A 73 0.66 8.96 0.93
N PHE A 74 -0.38 9.12 0.15
CA PHE A 74 -1.77 9.13 0.59
C PHE A 74 -2.34 7.73 0.50
N VAL A 75 -3.00 7.30 1.56
CA VAL A 75 -3.69 6.01 1.62
C VAL A 75 -5.14 6.24 1.97
N THR A 76 -6.00 5.69 1.13
CA THR A 76 -7.44 5.64 1.36
C THR A 76 -7.76 4.37 2.10
N VAL A 77 -8.37 4.54 3.27
CA VAL A 77 -8.96 3.45 4.06
C VAL A 77 -10.47 3.69 4.04
N PRO A 78 -11.31 2.67 3.82
CA PRO A 78 -12.76 2.82 3.90
C PRO A 78 -13.23 2.69 5.36
N ARG A 79 -14.34 3.37 5.71
CA ARG A 79 -14.99 3.17 7.01
C ARG A 79 -15.88 1.94 6.93
N TRP A 80 -15.40 0.79 7.37
CA TRP A 80 -16.27 -0.36 7.56
C TRP A 80 -17.25 -0.04 8.70
N ARG A 81 -18.55 0.01 8.39
CA ARG A 81 -19.55 -0.04 9.45
C ARG A 81 -19.70 -1.49 9.83
N ASP A 82 -19.38 -1.84 11.08
CA ASP A 82 -19.77 -3.13 11.60
C ASP A 82 -21.30 -3.24 11.49
N GLY A 83 -21.77 -4.35 10.91
CA GLY A 83 -23.18 -4.65 10.67
C GLY A 83 -23.99 -4.91 11.95
N LYS A 84 -23.77 -4.17 13.03
CA LYS A 84 -24.71 -4.07 14.14
C LYS A 84 -25.51 -2.80 13.94
N HIS A 85 -26.79 -2.97 13.61
CA HIS A 85 -27.79 -1.90 13.54
C HIS A 85 -27.67 -0.97 14.75
N SER A 86 -26.96 0.14 14.57
CA SER A 86 -26.83 1.18 15.58
C SER A 86 -28.08 2.05 15.50
N TYR A 87 -29.13 1.62 16.18
CA TYR A 87 -30.17 2.53 16.64
C TYR A 87 -29.54 3.37 17.77
N GLY A 88 -28.95 4.50 17.40
CA GLY A 88 -28.27 5.38 18.33
C GLY A 88 -27.77 6.62 17.61
N TYR A 89 -28.57 7.67 17.65
CA TYR A 89 -28.34 8.97 17.03
C TYR A 89 -26.99 9.59 17.42
N HIS A 90 -26.10 9.78 16.46
CA HIS A 90 -25.31 11.00 16.40
C HIS A 90 -25.13 11.47 14.95
N ASN A 91 -25.62 12.68 14.70
CA ASN A 91 -25.57 13.35 13.41
C ASN A 91 -24.11 13.61 13.00
N ASP A 92 -23.65 12.92 11.96
CA ASP A 92 -22.74 13.52 10.99
C ASP A 92 -23.05 12.94 9.59
N SER A 93 -24.09 13.50 9.00
CA SER A 93 -24.56 13.22 7.65
C SER A 93 -23.88 14.12 6.60
N GLN A 94 -22.68 14.65 6.86
CA GLN A 94 -22.00 15.57 5.95
C GLN A 94 -20.51 15.27 5.67
N ASN A 95 -19.96 14.09 6.00
CA ASN A 95 -18.70 13.67 5.37
C ASN A 95 -18.38 12.16 5.47
N ASN A 96 -18.96 11.38 4.54
CA ASN A 96 -18.82 9.92 4.44
C ASN A 96 -17.43 9.40 4.01
N TYR A 97 -16.40 10.25 3.97
CA TYR A 97 -15.03 9.84 3.69
C TYR A 97 -14.23 9.79 4.98
N LEU A 98 -13.60 8.63 5.28
CA LEU A 98 -12.44 8.66 6.18
C LEU A 98 -11.48 9.72 5.61
N PRO A 99 -10.90 10.58 6.46
CA PRO A 99 -9.92 11.54 5.99
C PRO A 99 -8.82 10.78 5.27
N ASN A 100 -8.52 11.16 4.02
CA ASN A 100 -7.32 10.70 3.33
C ASN A 100 -6.15 10.82 4.30
N CYS A 101 -5.52 9.69 4.61
CA CYS A 101 -4.42 9.66 5.56
C CYS A 101 -3.12 9.75 4.78
N TYR A 102 -2.19 10.57 5.24
CA TYR A 102 -0.84 10.55 4.71
C TYR A 102 0.00 9.62 5.57
N LEU A 103 0.71 8.70 4.90
CA LEU A 103 1.67 7.82 5.52
C LEU A 103 2.97 8.56 5.78
N LEU A 104 3.40 8.54 7.04
CA LEU A 104 4.71 9.00 7.46
C LEU A 104 5.24 8.02 8.50
N ASN A 105 6.49 7.55 8.36
CA ASN A 105 7.11 6.61 9.31
C ASN A 105 6.22 5.39 9.66
N LYS A 106 5.54 4.82 8.65
CA LYS A 106 4.59 3.69 8.79
C LYS A 106 3.33 3.98 9.65
N LYS A 107 3.04 5.24 9.96
CA LYS A 107 1.79 5.65 10.62
C LYS A 107 0.91 6.43 9.67
N CYS A 108 -0.39 6.20 9.77
CA CYS A 108 -1.41 6.98 9.08
C CYS A 108 -1.70 8.24 9.90
N TYR A 109 -1.37 9.39 9.33
CA TYR A 109 -1.72 10.68 9.90
C TYR A 109 -2.93 11.22 9.15
N SER A 110 -3.95 11.56 9.91
CA SER A 110 -5.16 12.20 9.41
C SER A 110 -5.16 13.65 9.88
N ASN A 111 -5.57 14.57 9.02
CA ASN A 111 -5.78 15.98 9.41
C ASN A 111 -7.08 16.18 10.21
N ARG A 112 -7.78 15.11 10.59
CA ARG A 112 -9.11 15.14 11.22
C ARG A 112 -9.18 14.40 12.57
N ILE A 113 -8.04 13.93 13.10
CA ILE A 113 -7.92 13.29 14.43
C ILE A 113 -7.31 14.29 15.41
#